data_AF-A0A5I4WZX2-F1
#
_entry.id   AF-A0A5I4WZX2-F1
#
_cell.length_a   1.000
_cell.length_b   1.000
_cell.length_c   1.000
_cell.angle_alpha   90.00
_cell.angle_beta   90.00
_cell.angle_gamma   90.00
#
_symmetry.space_group_name_H-M   'P 1'
#
loop_
_entity.id
_entity.type
_entity.pdbx_description
1 polymer ?
#
loop_
_entity_poly.entity_id
_entity_poly.type
_entity_poly.pdbx_seq_one_letter_code
_entity_poly.pdbx_strand_id
1 'polypeptide(L)' 'MSQLQLIDAACQIEQAQAVLSMWLESTTNKTDPDLPRLIGSILTLLHGVPEAMSEAESKLADHVMREYREGKA' A
#
# COMPACT_ATOMS: atom_id res chain seq x y z
N MET A 1 19.57 7.13 -2.34
CA MET A 1 18.36 6.42 -1.89
C MET A 1 18.20 5.20 -2.78
N SER A 2 18.01 4.01 -2.22
CA SER A 2 17.72 2.82 -3.02
C SER A 2 16.34 2.95 -3.66
N GLN A 3 16.21 2.58 -4.94
CA GLN A 3 14.92 2.55 -5.61
C GLN A 3 14.08 1.40 -5.03
N LEU A 4 13.03 1.75 -4.29
CA LEU A 4 12.08 0.79 -3.74
C LEU A 4 11.28 0.18 -4.90
N GLN A 5 11.18 -1.15 -4.95
CA GLN A 5 10.31 -1.83 -5.92
C GLN A 5 8.84 -1.59 -5.55
N LEU A 6 7.93 -1.58 -6.52
CA LEU A 6 6.51 -1.35 -6.23
C LEU A 6 5.94 -2.42 -5.30
N ILE A 7 6.42 -3.66 -5.42
CA ILE A 7 6.04 -4.76 -4.53
C ILE A 7 6.46 -4.51 -3.07
N ASP A 8 7.68 -4.01 -2.85
CA ASP A 8 8.18 -3.70 -1.51
C ASP A 8 7.37 -2.55 -0.89
N ALA A 9 7.04 -1.56 -1.72
CA ALA A 9 6.24 -0.42 -1.30
C ALA A 9 4.79 -0.81 -0.97
N ALA A 10 4.16 -1.69 -1.76
CA ALA A 10 2.84 -2.24 -1.45
C ALA A 10 2.85 -2.95 -0.09
N CYS A 11 3.85 -3.79 0.17
CA CYS A 11 4.01 -4.49 1.44
C CYS A 11 4.21 -3.53 2.63
N GLN A 12 4.98 -2.44 2.45
CA GLN A 12 5.14 -1.42 3.48
C GLN A 12 3.81 -0.72 3.81
N ILE A 13 2.97 -0.45 2.82
CA ILE A 13 1.65 0.15 3.03
C ILE A 13 0.72 -0.82 3.78
N GLU A 14 0.70 -2.10 3.41
CA GLU A 14 -0.06 -3.13 4.15
C GLU A 14 0.37 -3.22 5.61
N GLN A 15 1.68 -3.22 5.87
CA GLN A 15 2.22 -3.23 7.23
C GLN A 15 1.83 -1.96 8.00
N ALA A 16 1.89 -0.79 7.36
CA ALA A 16 1.45 0.46 7.98
C ALA A 16 -0.04 0.42 8.33
N GLN A 17 -0.89 -0.10 7.44
CA GLN A 17 -2.33 -0.28 7.71
C GLN A 17 -2.57 -1.25 8.87
N ALA A 18 -1.80 -2.33 8.97
CA ALA A 18 -1.90 -3.28 10.09
C ALA A 18 -1.55 -2.61 11.43
N VAL A 19 -0.46 -1.84 11.48
CA VAL A 19 -0.05 -1.09 12.69
C VAL A 19 -1.10 -0.04 13.07
N LEU A 20 -1.61 0.71 12.09
CA LEU A 20 -2.65 1.72 12.32
C LEU A 20 -3.96 1.08 12.82
N SER A 21 -4.33 -0.09 12.30
CA SER A 21 -5.51 -0.83 12.76
C SER A 21 -5.35 -1.29 14.21
N MET A 22 -4.18 -1.84 14.55
CA MET A 22 -3.85 -2.21 15.94
C MET A 22 -3.89 -0.98 16.87
N TRP A 23 -3.38 0.17 16.42
CA TRP A 23 -3.45 1.41 17.20
C TRP A 23 -4.89 1.88 17.39
N LEU A 24 -5.72 1.82 16.36
CA LEU A 24 -7.13 2.16 16.43
C LEU A 24 -7.86 1.31 17.48
N GLU A 25 -7.63 0.00 17.47
CA GLU A 25 -8.19 -0.94 18.46
C GLU A 25 -7.70 -0.67 19.88
N SER A 26 -6.46 -0.19 20.02
CA SER A 26 -5.88 0.17 21.32
C SER A 26 -6.38 1.49 21.90
N THR A 27 -7.11 2.30 21.12
CA THR A 27 -7.66 3.57 21.61
C THR A 27 -8.73 3.31 22.68
N THR A 28 -8.66 4.06 23.78
CA THR A 28 -9.60 3.95 24.91
C THR A 28 -10.39 5.24 25.10
N ASN A 29 -11.43 5.20 25.93
CA ASN A 29 -12.24 6.39 26.27
C ASN A 29 -11.46 7.48 27.03
N LYS A 30 -10.20 7.23 27.43
CA LYS A 30 -9.31 8.21 28.10
C LYS A 30 -8.36 8.89 27.11
N THR A 31 -8.28 8.40 25.88
CA THR A 31 -7.47 8.99 24.81
C THR A 31 -8.21 10.17 24.19
N ASP A 32 -7.47 11.05 23.51
CA ASP A 32 -8.05 12.15 22.73
C ASP A 32 -9.18 11.60 21.83
N PRO A 33 -10.41 12.15 21.92
CA PRO A 33 -11.56 11.67 21.16
C PRO A 33 -11.37 11.78 19.63
N ASP A 34 -10.45 12.60 19.16
CA ASP A 34 -10.15 12.75 17.74
C ASP A 34 -9.09 11.76 17.24
N LEU A 35 -8.28 11.16 18.12
CA LEU A 35 -7.23 10.22 17.74
C LEU A 35 -7.77 8.99 16.94
N PRO A 36 -8.84 8.30 17.37
CA PRO A 36 -9.42 7.20 16.58
C PRO A 36 -9.89 7.65 15.20
N ARG A 37 -10.44 8.88 15.10
CA ARG A 37 -10.94 9.46 13.86
C ARG A 37 -9.80 9.77 12.89
N LEU A 38 -8.68 10.30 13.40
CA LEU A 38 -7.50 10.58 12.62
C LEU A 38 -6.87 9.29 12.07
N ILE A 39 -6.72 8.26 12.90
CA ILE A 39 -6.20 6.96 12.48
C ILE A 39 -7.12 6.33 11.42
N GLY A 40 -8.44 6.33 11.64
CA GLY A 40 -9.43 5.84 10.67
C GLY A 40 -9.41 6.59 9.34
N SER A 41 -9.15 7.91 9.38
CA SER A 41 -9.00 8.74 8.18
C SER A 41 -7.76 8.34 7.37
N ILE A 42 -6.63 8.08 8.03
CA ILE A 42 -5.41 7.60 7.36
C ILE A 42 -5.64 6.22 6.76
N LEU A 43 -6.27 5.28 7.49
CA LEU A 43 -6.62 3.96 6.96
C LEU A 43 -7.48 4.06 5.70
N THR A 44 -8.43 5.00 5.67
CA THR A 44 -9.28 5.27 4.51
C THR A 44 -8.47 5.82 3.33
N LEU A 45 -7.52 6.72 3.58
CA LEU A 45 -6.63 7.25 2.53
C LEU A 45 -5.71 6.17 1.92
N LEU A 46 -5.30 5.19 2.73
CA LEU A 46 -4.45 4.09 2.29
C LEU A 46 -5.24 2.92 1.65
N HIS A 47 -6.57 2.94 1.73
CA HIS A 47 -7.40 1.87 1.21
C HIS A 47 -7.25 1.74 -0.32
N GLY A 48 -6.95 0.53 -0.81
CA GLY A 48 -6.77 0.26 -2.24
C GLY A 48 -5.38 0.60 -2.79
N VAL A 49 -4.49 1.20 -1.98
CA VAL A 49 -3.15 1.58 -2.44
C VAL A 49 -2.29 0.33 -2.73
N PRO A 50 -2.17 -0.68 -1.84
CA PRO A 50 -1.38 -1.89 -2.13
C PRO A 50 -1.83 -2.62 -3.39
N GLU A 51 -3.15 -2.68 -3.63
CA GLU A 51 -3.75 -3.33 -4.79
C GLU A 51 -3.41 -2.58 -6.08
N ALA A 52 -3.54 -1.26 -6.08
CA ALA A 52 -3.18 -0.43 -7.23
C ALA A 52 -1.67 -0.53 -7.56
N MET A 53 -0.81 -0.63 -6.56
CA MET A 53 0.63 -0.83 -6.75
C MET A 53 0.95 -2.21 -7.32
N SER A 54 0.30 -3.26 -6.82
CA SER A 54 0.45 -4.62 -7.33
C SER A 54 -0.04 -4.75 -8.77
N GLU A 55 -1.16 -4.10 -9.10
CA GLU A 55 -1.68 -4.04 -10.47
C GLU A 55 -0.71 -3.31 -11.41
N ALA A 56 -0.12 -2.20 -10.95
CA ALA A 56 0.88 -1.46 -11.73
C ALA A 56 2.12 -2.31 -12.02
N GLU A 57 2.65 -3.03 -11.03
CA GLU A 57 3.78 -3.94 -11.19
C GLU A 57 3.47 -5.05 -12.22
N SER A 58 2.27 -5.65 -12.13
CA SER A 58 1.82 -6.67 -13.08
C SER A 58 1.75 -6.13 -14.53
N LYS A 59 1.16 -4.94 -14.72
CA LYS A 59 1.09 -4.28 -16.03
C LYS A 59 2.46 -3.93 -16.60
N LEU A 60 3.40 -3.52 -15.75
CA LEU A 60 4.80 -3.27 -16.13
C LEU A 60 5.46 -4.57 -16.60
N ALA A 61 5.30 -5.67 -15.86
CA ALA A 61 5.82 -6.97 -16.24
C ALA A 61 5.25 -7.47 -17.59
N ASP A 62 3.94 -7.34 -17.79
CA ASP A 62 3.27 -7.70 -19.04
C ASP A 62 3.80 -6.89 -20.24
N HIS A 63 4.02 -5.58 -20.04
CA HIS A 63 4.57 -4.71 -21.08
C HIS A 63 5.98 -5.15 -21.47
N VAL A 64 6.86 -5.38 -20.49
CA VAL A 64 8.24 -5.83 -20.73
C VAL A 64 8.28 -7.17 -21.47
N MET A 65 7.41 -8.11 -21.08
CA MET A 65 7.31 -9.41 -21.78
C MET A 65 6.83 -9.27 -23.23
N ARG A 66 5.92 -8.34 -23.51
CA ARG A 66 5.44 -8.08 -24.87
C ARG A 66 6.56 -7.53 -25.75
N GLU A 67 7.26 -6.48 -25.30
CA GLU A 67 8.39 -5.90 -26.04
C GLU A 67 9.47 -6.94 -26.32
N TYR A 68 9.77 -7.81 -25.36
CA TYR A 68 10.75 -8.89 -25.55
C TYR A 68 10.34 -9.89 -26.64
N ARG A 69 9.04 -10.21 -26.74
CA ARG A 69 8.52 -11.11 -27.78
C ARG A 69 8.55 -10.46 -29.16
N GLU A 70 8.20 -9.18 -29.23
CA GLU A 70 8.14 -8.41 -30.47
C GLU A 70 9.54 -8.08 -31.01
N GLY A 71 10.53 -7.78 -30.15
CA GLY A 71 11.91 -7.54 -30.56
C GLY A 71 12.70 -8.80 -30.96
N LYS A 72 12.09 -9.98 -30.82
CA LYS A 72 12.65 -11.27 -31.27
C LYS A 72 12.02 -11.80 -32.57
N ALA A 73 11.00 -11.13 -33.10
CA ALA A 73 10.39 -11.42 -34.39
C ALA A 73 11.09 -10.64 -35.51
#